data_AF-A0A1H8H627-F1
#
_entry.id   AF-A0A1H8H627-F1
#
_cell.length_a   1.000
_cell.length_b   1.000
_cell.length_c   1.000
_cell.angle_alpha   90.00
_cell.angle_beta   90.00
_cell.angle_gamma   90.00
#
_symmetry.space_group_name_H-M   'P 1'
#
loop_
_entity.id
_entity.type
_entity.pdbx_description
1 polymer ?
#
loop_
_entity_poly.entity_id
_entity_poly.type
_entity_poly.pdbx_seq_one_letter_code
_entity_poly.pdbx_strand_id
1 'polypeptide(L)' 'MRPQTPAERLATLLYIAAVDEREAAARQHQPEFAEWLLECAARARAEAASIDTTPEQGRLAI' A
#
# COMPACT_ATOMS: atom_id res chain seq x y z
N MET A 1 0.96 -19.94 6.74
CA MET A 1 0.24 -18.69 6.41
C MET A 1 -0.20 -18.78 4.96
N ARG A 2 -1.43 -18.36 4.64
CA ARG A 2 -1.94 -18.33 3.25
C ARG A 2 -1.33 -17.14 2.51
N PRO A 3 -0.91 -17.28 1.24
CA PRO A 3 -0.47 -16.13 0.44
C PRO A 3 -1.61 -15.15 0.21
N GLN A 4 -1.33 -13.84 0.30
CA GLN A 4 -2.30 -12.78 -0.02
C GLN A 4 -2.60 -12.77 -1.52
N THR A 5 -3.85 -12.53 -1.87
CA THR A 5 -4.29 -12.19 -3.23
C THR A 5 -3.80 -10.78 -3.63
N PRO A 6 -3.71 -10.47 -4.93
CA PRO A 6 -3.39 -9.12 -5.39
C PRO A 6 -4.32 -8.05 -4.80
N ALA A 7 -5.63 -8.33 -4.70
CA ALA A 7 -6.60 -7.42 -4.11
C ALA A 7 -6.37 -7.20 -2.60
N GLU A 8 -6.07 -8.26 -1.84
CA GLU A 8 -5.73 -8.13 -0.40
C GLU A 8 -4.43 -7.35 -0.20
N ARG A 9 -3.43 -7.55 -1.07
CA ARG A 9 -2.16 -6.80 -1.03
C ARG A 9 -2.38 -5.33 -1.36
N LEU A 10 -3.15 -5.02 -2.41
CA LEU A 10 -3.52 -3.65 -2.77
C LEU A 10 -4.19 -2.94 -1.59
N ALA A 11 -5.19 -3.57 -0.97
CA ALA A 11 -5.88 -3.00 0.19
C ALA A 11 -4.94 -2.78 1.38
N THR A 12 -4.02 -3.72 1.63
CA THR A 12 -3.03 -3.61 2.72
C THR A 12 -2.10 -2.42 2.51
N LEU A 13 -1.57 -2.25 1.29
CA LEU A 13 -0.65 -1.14 0.97
C LEU A 13 -1.34 0.22 1.08
N LEU A 14 -2.58 0.33 0.59
CA LEU A 14 -3.37 1.57 0.72
C LEU A 14 -3.68 1.90 2.19
N TYR A 15 -3.95 0.88 3.00
CA TYR A 15 -4.14 1.06 4.44
C TYR A 15 -2.86 1.56 5.12
N ILE A 16 -1.70 0.96 4.82
CA ILE A 16 -0.40 1.38 5.36
C ILE A 16 -0.12 2.83 5.00
N ALA A 17 -0.29 3.21 3.73
CA ALA A 17 -0.08 4.58 3.27
C ALA A 17 -0.93 5.59 4.04
N ALA A 18 -2.21 5.29 4.26
CA ALA A 18 -3.11 6.16 5.02
C ALA A 18 -2.72 6.27 6.51
N VAL A 19 -2.24 5.18 7.11
CA VAL A 19 -1.75 5.19 8.50
C VAL A 19 -0.50 6.05 8.62
N ASP A 20 0.46 5.88 7.72
CA ASP A 20 1.72 6.63 7.73
C ASP A 20 1.47 8.14 7.50
N GLU A 21 0.58 8.50 6.57
CA GLU A 21 0.17 9.90 6.35
C GLU A 21 -0.46 10.53 7.60
N ARG A 22 -1.36 9.79 8.26
CA ARG A 22 -2.00 10.25 9.51
C ARG A 22 -0.99 10.40 10.63
N GLU A 23 -0.07 9.45 10.76
CA GLU A 23 0.98 9.49 11.76
C GLU A 23 1.93 10.66 11.52
N ALA A 24 2.36 10.89 10.27
CA ALA A 24 3.18 12.03 9.90
C ALA A 24 2.53 13.36 10.30
N ALA A 25 1.22 13.52 10.06
CA ALA A 25 0.47 14.71 10.45
C ALA A 25 0.43 14.94 11.98
N ALA A 26 0.52 13.87 12.78
CA ALA A 26 0.57 13.96 14.24
C ALA A 26 1.98 14.29 14.78
N ARG A 27 3.04 14.16 13.96
CA ARG A 27 4.44 14.29 14.38
C ARG A 27 5.00 15.71 14.25
N GLN A 28 4.28 16.70 14.81
CA GLN A 28 4.67 18.12 14.76
C GLN A 28 6.05 18.42 15.38
N HIS A 29 6.53 17.58 16.31
CA HIS A 29 7.81 17.76 17.00
C HIS A 29 8.93 16.84 16.50
N GLN A 30 8.67 16.03 15.46
CA GLN A 30 9.63 15.07 14.91
C GLN A 30 9.61 15.13 13.38
N PRO A 31 10.07 16.24 12.77
CA PRO A 31 9.93 16.47 11.33
C PRO A 31 10.64 15.41 10.49
N GLU A 32 11.85 14.99 10.88
CA GLU A 32 12.60 13.94 10.17
C GLU A 32 11.84 12.59 10.16
N PHE A 33 11.16 12.26 11.26
CA PHE A 33 10.35 11.04 11.33
C PHE A 33 9.05 11.19 10.53
N ALA A 34 8.44 12.38 10.53
CA ALA A 34 7.28 12.67 9.69
C ALA A 34 7.62 12.55 8.19
N GLU A 35 8.77 13.06 7.76
CA GLU A 35 9.27 12.92 6.39
C GLU A 35 9.47 11.45 6.03
N TRP A 36 10.13 10.68 6.90
CA TRP A 36 10.31 9.25 6.69
C TRP A 36 8.97 8.50 6.54
N LEU A 37 7.96 8.83 7.35
CA LEU A 37 6.61 8.26 7.22
C LEU A 37 5.96 8.62 5.88
N LEU A 38 6.11 9.87 5.42
CA LEU A 38 5.60 10.28 4.10
C LEU A 38 6.30 9.54 2.95
N GLU A 39 7.61 9.27 3.06
CA GLU A 39 8.33 8.42 2.11
C GLU A 39 7.85 6.97 2.13
N CYS A 40 7.53 6.42 3.30
CA CYS A 40 6.90 5.10 3.43
C CYS A 40 5.53 5.06 2.74
N ALA A 41 4.67 6.05 3.00
CA ALA A 41 3.37 6.17 2.37
C ALA A 41 3.46 6.28 0.84
N ALA A 42 4.39 7.10 0.34
CA ALA A 42 4.63 7.27 -1.09
C ALA A 42 5.06 5.96 -1.77
N ARG A 43 5.97 5.21 -1.14
CA ARG A 43 6.39 3.88 -1.63
C ARG A 43 5.24 2.88 -1.63
N ALA A 44 4.45 2.83 -0.57
CA ALA A 44 3.28 1.95 -0.49
C ALA A 44 2.25 2.28 -1.58
N ARG A 45 2.00 3.56 -1.87
CA ARG A 45 1.13 3.99 -2.98
C ARG A 45 1.70 3.63 -4.35
N ALA A 46 3.01 3.79 -4.55
CA ALA A 46 3.67 3.40 -5.80
C ALA A 46 3.57 1.88 -6.04
N GLU A 47 3.79 1.08 -5.00
CA GLU A 47 3.62 -0.37 -5.05
C GLU A 47 2.17 -0.74 -5.32
N ALA A 48 1.21 -0.13 -4.61
CA ALA A 48 -0.22 -0.33 -4.83
C ALA A 48 -0.63 -0.05 -6.28
N ALA A 49 -0.16 1.05 -6.86
CA ALA A 49 -0.44 1.42 -8.25
C ALA A 49 0.12 0.42 -9.27
N SER A 50 1.12 -0.38 -8.90
CA SER A 50 1.71 -1.41 -9.75
C SER A 50 0.98 -2.76 -9.70
N ILE A 51 0.05 -2.95 -8.75
CA ILE A 51 -0.67 -4.21 -8.59
C ILE A 51 -1.81 -4.31 -9.60
N ASP A 52 -1.68 -5.27 -10.51
CA ASP A 52 -2.79 -5.70 -11.35
C ASP A 52 -3.80 -6.50 -10.50
N THR A 53 -5.02 -5.98 -10.40
CA THR A 53 -6.14 -6.64 -9.69
C THR A 53 -7.14 -7.28 -10.64
N THR A 54 -6.84 -7.30 -11.95
CA THR A 54 -7.66 -7.99 -12.93
C THR A 54 -7.78 -9.46 -12.52
N PRO A 55 -8.99 -10.00 -12.33
CA PRO A 55 -9.16 -11.42 -12.06
C PRO A 55 -8.59 -12.20 -13.26
N GLU A 56 -7.87 -13.30 -13.01
CA GLU A 56 -7.46 -14.20 -14.09
C GLU A 56 -8.72 -14.61 -14.86
N GLN A 57 -8.92 -14.02 -16.04
CA GLN A 57 -10.01 -14.43 -16.91
C GLN A 57 -9.75 -15.88 -17.29
N GLY A 58 -10.70 -16.73 -16.93
CA GLY A 58 -10.56 -18.18 -16.92
C GLY A 58 -9.83 -18.70 -18.15
N ARG A 59 -8.85 -19.57 -17.90
CA ARG A 59 -8.36 -20.54 -18.89
C ARG A 59 -9.57 -21.31 -19.42
N LEU A 60 -10.19 -20.82 -20.49
CA LEU A 60 -11.03 -21.64 -21.34
C LEU A 60 -10.07 -22.65 -21.96
N ALA A 61 -9.99 -23.82 -21.32
CA ALA A 61 -9.39 -25.00 -21.91
C ALA A 61 -10.24 -25.34 -23.14
N ILE A 62 -9.73 -24.96 -24.31
CA ILE A 62 -10.16 -25.52 -25.60
C ILE A 62 -9.37 -26.82 -25.79
#